data_AF-A0A0G0SDV0-F1
#
_entry.id   AF-A0A0G0SDV0-F1
#
_cell.length_a   1.000
_cell.length_b   1.000
_cell.length_c   1.000
_cell.angle_alpha   90.00
_cell.angle_beta   90.00
_cell.angle_gamma   90.00
#
_symmetry.space_group_name_H-M   'P 1'
#
loop_
_entity.id
_entity.type
_entity.pdbx_description
1 polymer ?
#
loop_
_entity_poly.entity_id
_entity_poly.type
_entity_poly.pdbx_seq_one_letter_code
_entity_poly.pdbx_strand_id
1 'polypeptide(L)'
;MWGLKHTVAQPKIANKEGEIWWVIAVFLIALSFQFELASAFFYLPAFLVFTFWAILRQGYGGHGKLNNKTLLTMFFVFFITFIPQTLFNFKHDNILLGALGNALKDRKEINLTFWEFIKFRFDFYYRALTSIIFPQKQNTLNAFLLAAIGIYIANAKRLLKAKFVITFLIFIISPIIGFLFFRANEAKVYDYYLVGYFVPFIILFSAALSQLAKNWLGIALLAVFFLIFFQTNIPMINSYLKKGIAPFTFKDQISSVKWVLDDARDNPFSVDVWVAPIIPHAYDYLFLWLGETKRPIKDADSLYTLYEEPGNLYPERNAWLSQKNKEGIVEEEVQFSGITVQRRTKTR
;
A
#
# COMPACT_ATOMS: atom_id res chain seq x y z
N MET A 1 22.01 -42.61 -40.52
CA MET A 1 20.74 -41.99 -40.94
C MET A 1 19.58 -42.78 -40.38
N TRP A 2 19.08 -42.43 -39.18
CA TRP A 2 17.81 -42.92 -38.66
C TRP A 2 17.06 -41.70 -38.15
N GLY A 3 16.17 -41.17 -38.99
CA GLY A 3 15.35 -40.01 -38.71
C GLY A 3 14.04 -40.45 -38.07
N LEU A 4 13.99 -40.51 -36.74
CA LEU A 4 12.73 -40.58 -36.00
C LEU A 4 12.11 -39.19 -35.97
N LYS A 5 11.22 -38.92 -36.91
CA LYS A 5 10.26 -37.82 -36.82
C LYS A 5 9.30 -38.13 -35.66
N HIS A 6 9.61 -37.63 -34.47
CA HIS A 6 8.59 -37.46 -33.44
C HIS A 6 7.63 -36.35 -33.89
N THR A 7 6.59 -36.71 -34.62
CA THR A 7 5.35 -35.93 -34.66
C THR A 7 4.70 -36.04 -33.30
N VAL A 8 5.16 -35.21 -32.36
CA VAL A 8 4.39 -34.90 -31.16
C VAL A 8 3.14 -34.19 -31.65
N ALA A 9 2.01 -34.88 -31.60
CA ALA A 9 0.71 -34.23 -31.72
C ALA A 9 0.65 -33.15 -30.63
N GLN A 10 0.82 -31.88 -31.04
CA GLN A 10 0.55 -30.74 -30.19
C GLN A 10 -0.91 -30.88 -29.74
N PRO A 11 -1.21 -31.11 -28.46
CA PRO A 11 -2.58 -31.18 -28.01
C PRO A 11 -3.23 -29.85 -28.37
N LYS A 12 -4.37 -29.90 -29.07
CA LYS A 12 -5.29 -28.77 -29.21
C LYS A 12 -5.85 -28.43 -27.82
N ILE A 13 -5.03 -27.86 -26.94
CA ILE A 13 -5.52 -27.08 -25.82
C ILE A 13 -6.21 -25.89 -26.47
N ALA A 14 -7.53 -25.96 -26.47
CA ALA A 14 -8.38 -24.96 -27.07
C ALA A 14 -8.17 -23.63 -26.35
N ASN A 15 -7.24 -22.79 -26.84
CA ASN A 15 -7.42 -21.42 -27.32
C ASN A 15 -8.39 -20.47 -26.56
N LYS A 16 -8.90 -20.77 -25.36
CA LYS A 16 -9.81 -19.93 -24.54
C LYS A 16 -9.10 -19.25 -23.38
N GLU A 17 -7.88 -19.68 -23.07
CA GLU A 17 -7.11 -19.20 -21.92
C GLU A 17 -6.80 -17.69 -22.02
N GLY A 18 -6.67 -17.11 -23.22
CA GLY A 18 -6.40 -15.67 -23.37
C GLY A 18 -7.58 -14.76 -22.98
N GLU A 19 -8.82 -15.17 -23.24
CA GLU A 19 -10.02 -14.34 -23.00
C GLU A 19 -10.31 -14.20 -21.51
N ILE A 20 -10.15 -15.28 -20.75
CA ILE A 20 -10.45 -15.28 -19.31
C ILE A 20 -9.52 -14.35 -18.54
N TRP A 21 -8.25 -14.19 -18.95
CA TRP A 21 -7.32 -13.28 -18.27
C TRP A 21 -7.71 -11.80 -18.40
N TRP A 22 -8.32 -11.39 -19.52
CA TRP A 22 -8.88 -10.04 -19.66
C TRP A 22 -10.04 -9.81 -18.68
N VAL A 23 -10.91 -10.80 -18.54
CA VAL A 23 -12.03 -10.74 -17.60
C VAL A 23 -11.55 -10.74 -16.15
N ILE A 24 -10.58 -11.60 -15.81
CA ILE A 24 -9.95 -11.64 -14.48
C ILE A 24 -9.27 -10.30 -14.18
N ALA A 25 -8.53 -9.72 -15.13
CA ALA A 25 -7.87 -8.44 -14.91
C ALA A 25 -8.88 -7.32 -14.60
N VAL A 26 -10.00 -7.26 -15.33
CA VAL A 26 -11.06 -6.27 -15.07
C VAL A 26 -11.77 -6.53 -13.75
N PHE A 27 -12.03 -7.80 -13.41
CA PHE A 27 -12.59 -8.18 -12.12
C PHE A 27 -11.68 -7.71 -10.97
N LEU A 28 -10.37 -7.95 -11.06
CA LEU A 28 -9.41 -7.52 -10.03
C LEU A 28 -9.32 -6.00 -9.93
N ILE A 29 -9.38 -5.28 -11.05
CA ILE A 29 -9.45 -3.80 -11.02
C ILE A 29 -10.73 -3.36 -10.32
N ALA A 30 -11.89 -3.92 -10.69
CA ALA A 30 -13.18 -3.58 -10.07
C ALA A 30 -13.21 -3.90 -8.57
N LEU A 31 -12.57 -5.00 -8.17
CA LEU A 31 -12.40 -5.39 -6.78
C LEU A 31 -11.49 -4.40 -6.03
N SER A 32 -10.41 -3.93 -6.64
CA SER A 32 -9.55 -2.90 -6.05
C SER A 32 -10.32 -1.60 -5.77
N PHE A 33 -11.30 -1.22 -6.60
CA PHE A 33 -12.18 -0.07 -6.32
C PHE A 33 -13.03 -0.23 -5.05
N GLN A 34 -13.30 -1.47 -4.61
CA GLN A 34 -14.05 -1.75 -3.38
C GLN A 34 -13.18 -1.60 -2.13
N PHE A 35 -11.87 -1.83 -2.25
CA PHE A 35 -10.93 -1.77 -1.12
C PHE A 35 -10.20 -0.42 -1.00
N GLU A 36 -9.79 0.17 -2.12
CA GLU A 36 -8.96 1.38 -2.12
C GLU A 36 -9.22 2.25 -3.36
N LEU A 37 -10.28 3.07 -3.30
CA LEU A 37 -10.67 3.95 -4.41
C LEU A 37 -9.52 4.87 -4.89
N ALA A 38 -8.70 5.36 -3.94
CA ALA A 38 -7.65 6.34 -4.22
C ALA A 38 -6.55 5.81 -5.16
N SER A 39 -6.12 4.55 -4.97
CA SER A 39 -5.12 3.91 -5.83
C SER A 39 -5.77 3.23 -7.04
N ALA A 40 -6.94 2.61 -6.85
CA ALA A 40 -7.63 1.83 -7.88
C ALA A 40 -8.03 2.66 -9.11
N PHE A 41 -8.37 3.94 -8.88
CA PHE A 41 -8.68 4.88 -9.96
C PHE A 41 -7.56 4.95 -11.02
N PHE A 42 -6.30 4.80 -10.61
CA PHE A 42 -5.16 4.89 -11.50
C PHE A 42 -4.78 3.59 -12.21
N TYR A 43 -5.31 2.44 -11.77
CA TYR A 43 -5.18 1.18 -12.50
C TYR A 43 -6.04 1.18 -13.78
N LEU A 44 -7.14 1.93 -13.81
CA LEU A 44 -8.02 1.98 -14.99
C LEU A 44 -7.32 2.60 -16.21
N PRO A 45 -6.68 3.79 -16.14
CA PRO A 45 -5.84 4.30 -17.22
C PRO A 45 -4.73 3.34 -17.62
N ALA A 46 -4.07 2.68 -16.65
CA ALA A 46 -3.00 1.71 -16.93
C ALA A 46 -3.52 0.56 -17.79
N PHE A 47 -4.68 0.02 -17.41
CA PHE A 47 -5.35 -1.05 -18.09
C PHE A 47 -5.82 -0.63 -19.49
N LEU A 48 -6.35 0.58 -19.65
CA LEU A 48 -6.75 1.12 -20.95
C LEU A 48 -5.54 1.29 -21.88
N VAL A 49 -4.44 1.85 -21.39
CA VAL A 49 -3.18 1.99 -22.16
C VAL A 49 -2.65 0.62 -22.56
N PHE A 50 -2.66 -0.35 -21.65
CA PHE A 50 -2.26 -1.72 -21.94
C PHE A 50 -3.16 -2.39 -22.97
N THR A 51 -4.48 -2.22 -22.84
CA THR A 51 -5.47 -2.75 -23.79
C THR A 51 -5.23 -2.16 -25.18
N PHE A 52 -5.06 -0.85 -25.29
CA PHE A 52 -4.78 -0.17 -26.55
C PHE A 52 -3.46 -0.65 -27.17
N TRP A 53 -2.39 -0.74 -26.38
CA TRP A 53 -1.11 -1.28 -26.82
C TRP A 53 -1.23 -2.72 -27.32
N ALA A 54 -1.99 -3.57 -26.63
CA ALA A 54 -2.23 -4.96 -27.02
C ALA A 54 -3.00 -5.04 -28.34
N ILE A 55 -4.03 -4.21 -28.54
CA ILE A 55 -4.79 -4.12 -29.79
C ILE A 55 -3.88 -3.71 -30.94
N LEU A 56 -3.07 -2.65 -30.77
CA LEU A 56 -2.16 -2.19 -31.81
C LEU A 56 -1.12 -3.24 -32.21
N ARG A 57 -0.64 -4.04 -31.26
CA ARG A 57 0.40 -5.06 -31.49
C ARG A 57 -0.13 -6.37 -32.03
N GLN A 58 -1.31 -6.80 -31.59
CA GLN A 58 -1.83 -8.15 -31.84
C GLN A 58 -3.05 -8.16 -32.75
N GLY A 59 -3.62 -7.00 -33.05
CA GLY A 59 -4.88 -6.87 -33.75
C GLY A 59 -6.09 -7.12 -32.84
N TYR A 60 -7.18 -6.41 -33.11
CA TYR A 60 -8.48 -6.70 -32.49
C TYR A 60 -8.96 -8.09 -32.94
N GLY A 61 -9.33 -8.96 -31.99
CA GLY A 61 -9.66 -10.36 -32.26
C GLY A 61 -8.46 -11.27 -32.60
N GLY A 62 -7.23 -10.78 -32.49
CA GLY A 62 -6.00 -11.53 -32.80
C GLY A 62 -5.61 -12.57 -31.74
N HIS A 63 -4.33 -12.90 -31.61
CA HIS A 63 -3.86 -13.93 -30.65
C HIS A 63 -4.19 -13.60 -29.19
N GLY A 64 -4.40 -12.32 -28.85
CA GLY A 64 -4.88 -11.88 -27.53
C GLY A 64 -6.39 -12.00 -27.31
N LYS A 65 -7.15 -12.37 -28.36
CA LYS A 65 -8.58 -12.71 -28.36
C LYS A 65 -9.53 -11.69 -27.76
N LEU A 66 -9.12 -10.43 -27.69
CA LEU A 66 -10.02 -9.34 -27.34
C LEU A 66 -11.04 -9.17 -28.47
N ASN A 67 -12.28 -9.59 -28.22
CA ASN A 67 -13.40 -9.54 -29.16
C ASN A 67 -14.62 -8.89 -28.48
N ASN A 68 -15.68 -8.63 -29.25
CA ASN A 68 -16.89 -7.98 -28.73
C ASN A 68 -17.50 -8.73 -27.53
N LYS A 69 -17.47 -10.06 -27.56
CA LYS A 69 -17.97 -10.91 -26.46
C LYS A 69 -17.14 -10.71 -25.19
N THR A 70 -15.81 -10.68 -25.32
CA THR A 70 -14.89 -10.48 -24.20
C THR A 70 -15.04 -9.08 -23.63
N LEU A 71 -15.12 -8.04 -24.48
CA LEU A 71 -15.38 -6.66 -24.03
C LEU A 71 -16.71 -6.52 -23.29
N LEU A 72 -17.77 -7.14 -23.81
CA LEU A 72 -19.08 -7.14 -23.17
C LEU A 72 -19.04 -7.86 -21.82
N THR A 73 -18.32 -9.00 -21.75
CA THR A 73 -18.13 -9.74 -20.50
C THR A 73 -17.35 -8.92 -19.48
N MET A 74 -16.25 -8.28 -19.90
CA MET A 74 -15.46 -7.36 -19.07
C MET A 74 -16.33 -6.22 -18.53
N PHE A 75 -17.13 -5.60 -19.39
CA PHE A 75 -18.07 -4.54 -18.99
C PHE A 75 -19.03 -5.04 -17.90
N PHE A 76 -19.73 -6.15 -18.13
CA PHE A 76 -20.65 -6.69 -17.13
C PHE A 76 -19.96 -7.07 -15.83
N VAL A 77 -18.80 -7.75 -15.88
CA VAL A 77 -18.05 -8.14 -14.68
C VAL A 77 -17.59 -6.92 -13.88
N PHE A 78 -17.14 -5.86 -14.55
CA PHE A 78 -16.79 -4.61 -13.89
C PHE A 78 -17.99 -4.05 -13.13
N PHE A 79 -19.12 -3.81 -13.81
CA PHE A 79 -20.30 -3.16 -13.21
C PHE A 79 -21.02 -4.04 -12.19
N ILE A 80 -21.08 -5.36 -12.37
CA ILE A 80 -21.68 -6.29 -11.39
C ILE A 80 -20.96 -6.18 -10.04
N THR A 81 -19.65 -5.98 -10.03
CA THR A 81 -18.86 -5.82 -8.81
C THR A 81 -19.28 -4.58 -7.99
N PHE A 82 -19.86 -3.56 -8.64
CA PHE A 82 -20.36 -2.35 -7.97
C PHE A 82 -21.81 -2.46 -7.48
N ILE A 83 -22.56 -3.51 -7.83
CA ILE A 83 -23.96 -3.66 -7.42
C ILE A 83 -24.16 -3.52 -5.90
N PRO A 84 -23.37 -4.19 -5.03
CA PRO A 84 -23.54 -4.05 -3.58
C PRO A 84 -23.36 -2.60 -3.11
N GLN A 85 -22.35 -1.90 -3.63
CA GLN A 85 -22.06 -0.50 -3.30
C GLN A 85 -23.14 0.45 -3.81
N THR A 86 -23.67 0.23 -5.01
CA THR A 86 -24.77 1.00 -5.58
C THR A 86 -26.06 0.81 -4.77
N LEU A 87 -26.40 -0.43 -4.42
CA LEU A 87 -27.56 -0.73 -3.56
C LEU A 87 -27.42 -0.11 -2.18
N PHE A 88 -26.23 -0.20 -1.57
CA PHE A 88 -25.92 0.47 -0.31
C PHE A 88 -26.11 1.99 -0.43
N ASN A 89 -25.57 2.62 -1.48
CA ASN A 89 -25.68 4.05 -1.70
C ASN A 89 -27.15 4.50 -1.81
N PHE A 90 -27.98 3.79 -2.59
CA PHE A 90 -29.40 4.13 -2.71
C PHE A 90 -30.18 3.90 -1.42
N LYS A 91 -29.84 2.86 -0.65
CA LYS A 91 -30.47 2.59 0.66
C LYS A 91 -30.17 3.67 1.71
N HIS A 92 -29.05 4.37 1.58
CA HIS A 92 -28.57 5.37 2.55
C HIS A 92 -28.52 6.77 1.92
N ASP A 93 -29.60 7.16 1.22
CA ASP A 93 -29.81 8.53 0.71
C ASP A 93 -28.64 9.10 -0.11
N ASN A 94 -28.00 8.25 -0.90
CA ASN A 94 -26.88 8.59 -1.75
C ASN A 94 -25.63 9.10 -0.99
N ILE A 95 -25.39 8.61 0.22
CA ILE A 95 -24.25 9.04 1.06
C ILE A 95 -22.89 8.98 0.34
N LEU A 96 -22.64 7.96 -0.49
CA LEU A 96 -21.36 7.82 -1.21
C LEU A 96 -21.24 8.86 -2.34
N LEU A 97 -22.31 9.09 -3.09
CA LEU A 97 -22.34 10.14 -4.12
C LEU A 97 -22.25 11.54 -3.49
N GLY A 98 -22.89 11.75 -2.34
CA GLY A 98 -22.79 12.99 -1.57
C GLY A 98 -21.35 13.24 -1.10
N ALA A 99 -20.70 12.22 -0.53
CA ALA A 99 -19.29 12.30 -0.13
C ALA A 99 -18.36 12.58 -1.31
N LEU A 100 -18.55 11.90 -2.45
CA LEU A 100 -17.77 12.14 -3.67
C LEU A 100 -18.00 13.57 -4.21
N GLY A 101 -19.25 14.03 -4.21
CA GLY A 101 -19.62 15.39 -4.62
C GLY A 101 -18.96 16.45 -3.75
N ASN A 102 -18.96 16.25 -2.43
CA ASN A 102 -18.29 17.14 -1.48
C ASN A 102 -16.77 17.13 -1.68
N ALA A 103 -16.16 15.96 -1.83
CA ALA A 103 -14.72 15.84 -2.09
C ALA A 103 -14.26 16.53 -3.40
N LEU A 104 -15.13 16.60 -4.41
CA LEU A 104 -14.85 17.31 -5.66
C LEU A 104 -15.03 18.83 -5.57
N LYS A 105 -15.88 19.30 -4.63
CA LYS A 105 -16.16 20.71 -4.35
C LYS A 105 -15.15 21.34 -3.39
N ASP A 106 -14.69 20.61 -2.37
CA ASP A 106 -13.69 21.05 -1.38
C ASP A 106 -12.27 21.08 -1.97
N ARG A 107 -12.06 21.94 -2.97
CA ARG A 107 -10.75 22.21 -3.54
C ARG A 107 -10.12 23.38 -2.80
N LYS A 108 -9.32 23.09 -1.76
CA LYS A 108 -8.37 24.08 -1.27
C LYS A 108 -7.37 24.39 -2.38
N GLU A 109 -7.18 25.67 -2.66
CA GLU A 109 -6.20 26.12 -3.64
C GLU A 109 -4.78 25.81 -3.13
N ILE A 110 -4.03 25.07 -3.93
CA ILE A 110 -2.61 24.81 -3.66
C ILE A 110 -1.85 25.93 -4.35
N ASN A 111 -1.21 26.79 -3.55
CA ASN A 111 -0.41 27.93 -4.02
C ASN A 111 0.99 27.48 -4.50
N LEU A 112 1.07 26.45 -5.34
CA LEU A 112 2.32 26.01 -5.97
C LEU A 112 2.22 26.20 -7.48
N THR A 113 3.28 26.67 -8.09
CA THR A 113 3.43 26.65 -9.55
C THR A 113 3.46 25.20 -10.04
N PHE A 114 3.19 25.00 -11.34
CA PHE A 114 3.24 23.67 -11.96
C PHE A 114 4.57 22.96 -11.66
N TRP A 115 5.70 23.65 -11.85
CA TRP A 115 7.03 23.05 -11.66
C TRP A 115 7.36 22.75 -10.20
N GLU A 116 6.95 23.60 -9.26
CA GLU A 116 7.09 23.32 -7.84
C GLU A 116 6.27 22.10 -7.43
N PHE A 117 5.05 21.97 -7.95
CA PHE A 117 4.19 20.83 -7.70
C PHE A 117 4.80 19.53 -8.23
N ILE A 118 5.31 19.56 -9.47
CA ILE A 118 6.00 18.41 -10.08
C ILE A 118 7.24 18.02 -9.26
N LYS A 119 8.08 19.00 -8.87
CA LYS A 119 9.26 18.75 -8.03
C LYS A 119 8.88 18.14 -6.68
N PHE A 120 7.87 18.71 -6.01
CA PHE A 120 7.34 18.20 -4.76
C PHE A 120 6.87 16.74 -4.88
N ARG A 121 6.16 16.40 -5.96
CA ARG A 121 5.70 15.03 -6.24
C ARG A 121 6.84 14.06 -6.52
N PHE A 122 7.79 14.42 -7.36
CA PHE A 122 8.95 13.56 -7.64
C PHE A 122 9.79 13.32 -6.40
N ASP A 123 10.01 14.35 -5.59
CA ASP A 123 10.72 14.22 -4.32
C ASP A 123 9.98 13.30 -3.35
N PHE A 124 8.65 13.41 -3.26
CA PHE A 124 7.83 12.46 -2.51
C PHE A 124 7.97 11.03 -3.02
N TYR A 125 7.80 10.76 -4.33
CA TYR A 125 7.93 9.41 -4.89
C TYR A 125 9.32 8.84 -4.69
N TYR A 126 10.34 9.67 -4.93
CA TYR A 126 11.72 9.31 -4.70
C TYR A 126 11.90 8.90 -3.24
N ARG A 127 11.50 9.71 -2.26
CA ARG A 127 11.60 9.38 -0.84
C ARG A 127 10.82 8.12 -0.46
N ALA A 128 9.57 7.99 -0.92
CA ALA A 128 8.72 6.84 -0.61
C ALA A 128 9.25 5.52 -1.17
N LEU A 129 9.73 5.51 -2.42
CA LEU A 129 10.29 4.31 -3.05
C LEU A 129 11.71 4.00 -2.57
N THR A 130 12.48 5.00 -2.14
CA THR A 130 13.85 4.79 -1.68
C THR A 130 13.96 4.39 -0.22
N SER A 131 13.05 4.87 0.64
CA SER A 131 13.05 4.59 2.07
C SER A 131 12.88 3.11 2.38
N ILE A 132 12.22 2.34 1.51
CA ILE A 132 12.05 0.88 1.68
C ILE A 132 13.37 0.09 1.47
N ILE A 133 14.38 0.69 0.82
CA ILE A 133 15.69 0.06 0.60
C ILE A 133 16.72 0.66 1.56
N PHE A 134 16.81 1.98 1.61
CA PHE A 134 17.70 2.71 2.54
C PHE A 134 16.91 3.79 3.28
N PRO A 135 16.41 3.49 4.48
CA PRO A 135 15.67 4.46 5.28
C PRO A 135 16.55 5.61 5.79
N GLN A 136 17.87 5.38 5.88
CA GLN A 136 18.87 6.38 6.26
C GLN A 136 20.05 6.27 5.26
N LYS A 137 20.68 7.40 4.89
CA LYS A 137 21.79 7.53 3.90
C LYS A 137 21.40 7.56 2.41
N GLN A 138 20.55 8.52 2.06
CA GLN A 138 20.01 8.72 0.70
C GLN A 138 21.09 8.91 -0.40
N ASN A 139 22.24 9.53 -0.08
CA ASN A 139 23.34 9.72 -1.03
C ASN A 139 23.98 8.42 -1.53
N THR A 140 24.15 7.43 -0.65
CA THR A 140 24.72 6.14 -1.03
C THR A 140 23.76 5.34 -1.91
N LEU A 141 22.47 5.40 -1.60
CA LEU A 141 21.44 4.81 -2.44
C LEU A 141 21.39 5.45 -3.83
N ASN A 142 21.60 6.76 -3.95
CA ASN A 142 21.65 7.42 -5.25
C ASN A 142 22.70 6.82 -6.18
N ALA A 143 23.86 6.44 -5.67
CA ALA A 143 24.87 5.78 -6.49
C ALA A 143 24.37 4.44 -7.06
N PHE A 144 23.72 3.61 -6.24
CA PHE A 144 23.15 2.34 -6.69
C PHE A 144 21.93 2.51 -7.60
N LEU A 145 21.09 3.51 -7.35
CA LEU A 145 19.96 3.85 -8.21
C LEU A 145 20.44 4.33 -9.59
N LEU A 146 21.45 5.20 -9.63
CA LEU A 146 22.07 5.64 -10.87
C LEU A 146 22.73 4.48 -11.62
N ALA A 147 23.40 3.57 -10.92
CA ALA A 147 23.94 2.35 -11.52
C ALA A 147 22.83 1.47 -12.12
N ALA A 148 21.73 1.26 -11.38
CA ALA A 148 20.57 0.51 -11.87
C ALA A 148 19.95 1.16 -13.12
N ILE A 149 19.75 2.47 -13.11
CA ILE A 149 19.27 3.24 -14.26
C ILE A 149 20.24 3.13 -15.44
N GLY A 150 21.55 3.25 -15.21
CA GLY A 150 22.58 3.09 -16.25
C GLY A 150 22.54 1.72 -16.91
N ILE A 151 22.35 0.65 -16.12
CA ILE A 151 22.19 -0.73 -16.62
C ILE A 151 20.93 -0.83 -17.50
N TYR A 152 19.82 -0.22 -17.08
CA TYR A 152 18.58 -0.19 -17.86
C TYR A 152 18.77 0.54 -19.19
N ILE A 153 19.41 1.70 -19.19
CA ILE A 153 19.71 2.48 -20.40
C ILE A 153 20.61 1.68 -21.34
N ALA A 154 21.71 1.10 -20.83
CA ALA A 154 22.63 0.30 -21.62
C ALA A 154 21.95 -0.92 -22.29
N ASN A 155 20.90 -1.46 -21.66
CA ASN A 155 20.16 -2.61 -22.15
C ASN A 155 18.79 -2.24 -22.77
N ALA A 156 18.48 -0.95 -22.94
CA ALA A 156 17.14 -0.48 -23.31
C ALA A 156 16.62 -1.12 -24.60
N LYS A 157 17.47 -1.23 -25.63
CA LYS A 157 17.09 -1.87 -26.91
C LYS A 157 16.63 -3.32 -26.75
N ARG A 158 17.24 -4.08 -25.83
CA ARG A 158 16.88 -5.47 -25.54
C ARG A 158 15.62 -5.53 -24.68
N LEU A 159 15.56 -4.69 -23.64
CA LEU A 159 14.47 -4.67 -22.67
C LEU A 159 13.16 -4.19 -23.28
N LEU A 160 13.19 -3.17 -24.14
CA LEU A 160 12.02 -2.69 -24.87
C LEU A 160 11.48 -3.69 -25.91
N LYS A 161 12.23 -4.76 -26.23
CA LYS A 161 11.71 -5.88 -27.03
C LYS A 161 10.99 -6.93 -26.18
N ALA A 162 11.25 -6.97 -24.87
CA ALA A 162 10.62 -7.93 -23.97
C ALA A 162 9.22 -7.43 -23.57
N LYS A 163 8.19 -8.14 -24.02
CA LYS A 163 6.77 -7.80 -23.75
C LYS A 163 6.51 -7.60 -22.25
N PHE A 164 7.05 -8.49 -21.41
CA PHE A 164 6.93 -8.41 -19.96
C PHE A 164 7.42 -7.07 -19.39
N VAL A 165 8.57 -6.56 -19.86
CA VAL A 165 9.13 -5.31 -19.37
C VAL A 165 8.23 -4.13 -19.72
N ILE A 166 7.70 -4.08 -20.94
CA ILE A 166 6.77 -3.02 -21.34
C ILE A 166 5.52 -3.04 -20.48
N THR A 167 4.89 -4.21 -20.30
CA THR A 167 3.70 -4.36 -19.46
C THR A 167 3.96 -3.93 -18.03
N PHE A 168 5.11 -4.33 -17.48
CA PHE A 168 5.53 -3.98 -16.14
C PHE A 168 5.79 -2.48 -15.97
N LEU A 169 6.40 -1.82 -16.96
CA LEU A 169 6.60 -0.38 -16.97
C LEU A 169 5.28 0.39 -17.07
N ILE A 170 4.33 -0.06 -17.91
CA ILE A 170 2.98 0.55 -17.98
C ILE A 170 2.30 0.47 -16.61
N PHE A 171 2.39 -0.69 -15.94
CA PHE A 171 1.81 -0.90 -14.62
C PHE A 171 2.40 0.05 -13.55
N ILE A 172 3.73 0.24 -13.52
CA ILE A 172 4.38 1.12 -12.54
C ILE A 172 4.18 2.60 -12.88
N ILE A 173 4.33 2.98 -14.16
CA ILE A 173 4.36 4.38 -14.58
C ILE A 173 2.97 5.01 -14.55
N SER A 174 1.92 4.28 -14.96
CA SER A 174 0.59 4.87 -15.09
C SER A 174 0.08 5.49 -13.76
N PRO A 175 0.21 4.81 -12.61
CA PRO A 175 -0.23 5.40 -11.35
C PRO A 175 0.65 6.52 -10.85
N ILE A 176 1.96 6.46 -11.09
CA ILE A 176 2.86 7.59 -10.81
C ILE A 176 2.44 8.83 -11.60
N ILE A 177 2.11 8.68 -12.89
CA ILE A 177 1.59 9.79 -13.72
C ILE A 177 0.24 10.27 -13.17
N GLY A 178 -0.65 9.36 -12.79
CA GLY A 178 -1.94 9.72 -12.23
C GLY A 178 -1.82 10.53 -10.93
N PHE A 179 -1.02 10.04 -9.99
CA PHE A 179 -0.76 10.74 -8.73
C PHE A 179 0.00 12.06 -8.93
N LEU A 180 0.77 12.20 -10.02
CA LEU A 180 1.51 13.43 -10.35
C LEU A 180 0.56 14.62 -10.51
N PHE A 181 -0.69 14.37 -10.93
CA PHE A 181 -1.73 15.39 -11.11
C PHE A 181 -2.85 15.31 -10.07
N PHE A 182 -2.73 14.43 -9.07
CA PHE A 182 -3.73 14.27 -8.03
C PHE A 182 -3.78 15.51 -7.13
N ARG A 183 -4.95 16.16 -7.05
CA ARG A 183 -5.18 17.38 -6.25
C ARG A 183 -6.23 17.22 -5.14
N ALA A 184 -6.88 16.06 -5.03
CA ALA A 184 -7.83 15.84 -3.95
C ALA A 184 -7.09 15.73 -2.60
N ASN A 185 -7.83 15.82 -1.50
CA ASN A 185 -7.28 15.75 -0.13
C ASN A 185 -6.12 16.73 0.12
N GLU A 186 -6.30 18.00 -0.26
CA GLU A 186 -5.27 19.05 -0.10
C GLU A 186 -3.95 18.71 -0.83
N ALA A 187 -4.03 17.93 -1.92
CA ALA A 187 -2.89 17.33 -2.59
C ALA A 187 -1.98 16.47 -1.70
N LYS A 188 -2.45 16.01 -0.55
CA LYS A 188 -1.72 15.02 0.25
C LYS A 188 -1.81 13.65 -0.45
N VAL A 189 -0.66 13.13 -0.82
CA VAL A 189 -0.47 11.74 -1.26
C VAL A 189 0.34 11.10 -0.15
N TYR A 190 -0.16 9.98 0.38
CA TYR A 190 0.51 9.24 1.43
C TYR A 190 1.32 8.09 0.83
N ASP A 191 2.38 7.72 1.52
CA ASP A 191 3.27 6.62 1.14
C ASP A 191 2.54 5.27 1.08
N TYR A 192 1.52 5.06 1.94
CA TYR A 192 0.72 3.84 1.92
C TYR A 192 -0.07 3.63 0.62
N TYR A 193 -0.39 4.71 -0.13
CA TYR A 193 -0.96 4.58 -1.49
C TYR A 193 0.00 3.93 -2.49
N LEU A 194 1.29 3.86 -2.14
CA LEU A 194 2.34 3.28 -2.97
C LEU A 194 2.70 1.84 -2.57
N VAL A 195 2.08 1.26 -1.53
CA VAL A 195 2.40 -0.08 -1.02
C VAL A 195 2.31 -1.15 -2.11
N GLY A 196 1.30 -1.06 -2.99
CA GLY A 196 1.16 -1.96 -4.14
C GLY A 196 2.30 -1.89 -5.16
N TYR A 197 3.15 -0.86 -5.10
CA TYR A 197 4.25 -0.62 -6.04
C TYR A 197 5.62 -0.88 -5.44
N PHE A 198 5.73 -1.05 -4.11
CA PHE A 198 7.00 -1.33 -3.45
C PHE A 198 7.62 -2.65 -3.94
N VAL A 199 6.84 -3.73 -4.00
CA VAL A 199 7.33 -5.02 -4.52
C VAL A 199 7.74 -4.93 -5.99
N PRO A 200 6.91 -4.39 -6.91
CA PRO A 200 7.32 -4.13 -8.29
C PRO A 200 8.62 -3.32 -8.40
N PHE A 201 8.77 -2.27 -7.60
CA PHE A 201 9.98 -1.45 -7.58
C PHE A 201 11.20 -2.24 -7.10
N ILE A 202 11.09 -3.03 -6.02
CA ILE A 202 12.15 -3.91 -5.53
C ILE A 202 12.58 -4.93 -6.59
N ILE A 203 11.62 -5.52 -7.31
CA ILE A 203 11.90 -6.46 -8.41
C ILE A 203 12.68 -5.75 -9.52
N LEU A 204 12.24 -4.55 -9.94
CA LEU A 204 12.95 -3.77 -10.96
C LEU A 204 14.37 -3.42 -10.51
N PHE A 205 14.52 -2.93 -9.29
CA PHE A 205 15.82 -2.59 -8.75
C PHE A 205 16.75 -3.81 -8.67
N SER A 206 16.25 -4.94 -8.16
CA SER A 206 16.98 -6.20 -8.05
C SER A 206 17.36 -6.79 -9.41
N ALA A 207 16.47 -6.71 -10.41
CA ALA A 207 16.75 -7.17 -11.76
C ALA A 207 17.90 -6.37 -12.42
N ALA A 208 17.99 -5.07 -12.18
CA ALA A 208 19.13 -4.26 -12.61
C ALA A 208 20.42 -4.69 -11.90
N LEU A 209 20.39 -4.76 -10.56
CA LEU A 209 21.54 -5.15 -9.76
C LEU A 209 22.05 -6.57 -10.10
N SER A 210 21.17 -7.50 -10.46
CA SER A 210 21.56 -8.85 -10.90
C SER A 210 22.49 -8.85 -12.11
N GLN A 211 22.46 -7.80 -12.95
CA GLN A 211 23.37 -7.68 -14.09
C GLN A 211 24.82 -7.42 -13.64
N LEU A 212 25.02 -6.84 -12.45
CA LEU A 212 26.36 -6.64 -11.87
C LEU A 212 26.99 -7.99 -11.48
N ALA A 213 26.20 -8.99 -11.11
CA ALA A 213 26.71 -10.30 -10.70
C ALA A 213 27.42 -11.10 -11.82
N LYS A 214 27.46 -10.59 -13.05
CA LYS A 214 28.06 -11.27 -14.20
C LYS A 214 29.59 -11.24 -14.22
N ASN A 215 30.21 -10.36 -13.45
CA ASN A 215 31.67 -10.27 -13.35
C ASN A 215 32.11 -10.00 -11.91
N TRP A 216 33.37 -10.24 -11.60
CA TRP A 216 33.91 -10.15 -10.24
C TRP A 216 33.81 -8.73 -9.65
N LEU A 217 34.01 -7.68 -10.47
CA LEU A 217 33.87 -6.28 -10.06
C LEU A 217 32.45 -5.97 -9.61
N GLY A 218 31.45 -6.41 -10.38
CA GLY A 218 30.06 -6.19 -10.03
C GLY A 218 29.61 -7.06 -8.85
N ILE A 219 30.17 -8.26 -8.66
CA ILE A 219 30.00 -9.03 -7.41
C ILE A 219 30.57 -8.24 -6.21
N ALA A 220 31.75 -7.63 -6.34
CA ALA A 220 32.32 -6.79 -5.28
C ALA A 220 31.42 -5.57 -4.98
N LEU A 221 30.87 -4.92 -6.01
CA LEU A 221 29.90 -3.83 -5.83
C LEU A 221 28.61 -4.29 -5.14
N LEU A 222 28.11 -5.49 -5.45
CA LEU A 222 26.96 -6.09 -4.76
C LEU A 222 27.28 -6.42 -3.31
N ALA A 223 28.49 -6.90 -3.01
CA ALA A 223 28.91 -7.13 -1.63
C ALA A 223 28.92 -5.81 -0.84
N VAL A 224 29.43 -4.72 -1.43
CA VAL A 224 29.36 -3.38 -0.84
C VAL A 224 27.91 -2.93 -0.65
N PHE A 225 27.05 -3.14 -1.64
CA PHE A 225 25.61 -2.86 -1.52
C PHE A 225 25.00 -3.55 -0.30
N PHE A 226 25.20 -4.86 -0.17
CA PHE A 226 24.63 -5.65 0.93
C PHE A 226 25.20 -5.23 2.28
N LEU A 227 26.51 -4.97 2.37
CA LEU A 227 27.13 -4.49 3.60
C LEU A 227 26.48 -3.19 4.08
N ILE A 228 26.30 -2.23 3.19
CA ILE A 228 25.66 -0.94 3.51
C ILE A 228 24.18 -1.17 3.84
N PHE A 229 23.47 -1.98 3.06
CA PHE A 229 22.06 -2.29 3.26
C PHE A 229 21.79 -2.88 4.64
N PHE A 230 22.57 -3.88 5.05
CA PHE A 230 22.44 -4.48 6.37
C PHE A 230 22.85 -3.51 7.48
N GLN A 231 23.91 -2.73 7.27
CA GLN A 231 24.35 -1.73 8.25
C GLN A 231 23.29 -0.64 8.49
N THR A 232 22.48 -0.28 7.50
CA THR A 232 21.41 0.72 7.67
C THR A 232 20.10 0.13 8.19
N ASN A 233 19.71 -1.04 7.67
CA ASN A 233 18.38 -1.60 7.96
C ASN A 233 18.34 -2.38 9.28
N ILE A 234 19.38 -3.13 9.64
CA ILE A 234 19.38 -3.92 10.88
C ILE A 234 19.24 -3.03 12.13
N PRO A 235 19.99 -1.91 12.27
CA PRO A 235 19.82 -1.03 13.42
C PRO A 235 18.42 -0.39 13.47
N MET A 236 17.84 -0.02 12.33
CA MET A 236 16.50 0.55 12.30
C MET A 236 15.44 -0.47 12.73
N ILE A 237 15.48 -1.69 12.18
CA ILE A 237 14.58 -2.78 12.57
C ILE A 237 14.75 -3.08 14.05
N ASN A 238 15.99 -3.22 14.54
CA ASN A 238 16.24 -3.45 15.96
C ASN A 238 15.78 -2.29 16.85
N SER A 239 15.83 -1.05 16.36
CA SER A 239 15.32 0.09 17.09
C SER A 239 13.80 -0.01 17.21
N TYR A 240 13.09 -0.17 16.10
CA TYR A 240 11.65 -0.37 16.13
C TYR A 240 11.20 -1.56 16.99
N LEU A 241 11.95 -2.67 16.97
CA LEU A 241 11.61 -3.86 17.76
C LEU A 241 11.99 -3.75 19.24
N LYS A 242 13.08 -3.03 19.60
CA LYS A 242 13.69 -3.13 20.93
C LYS A 242 14.10 -1.80 21.58
N LYS A 243 14.46 -0.77 20.82
CA LYS A 243 15.07 0.47 21.36
C LYS A 243 14.25 1.70 20.94
N GLY A 244 13.73 2.45 21.92
CA GLY A 244 12.86 3.63 21.79
C GLY A 244 13.46 4.87 21.09
N ILE A 245 14.07 4.68 19.92
CA ILE A 245 14.56 5.78 19.07
C ILE A 245 13.40 6.37 18.24
N ALA A 246 12.34 5.60 18.02
CA ALA A 246 11.06 6.10 17.50
C ALA A 246 10.17 6.54 18.67
N PRO A 247 9.14 7.40 18.46
CA PRO A 247 8.26 7.85 19.54
C PRO A 247 7.63 6.67 20.31
N PHE A 248 7.47 5.51 19.66
CA PHE A 248 7.05 4.26 20.29
C PHE A 248 7.65 3.06 19.55
N THR A 249 7.83 1.94 20.24
CA THR A 249 8.37 0.68 19.70
C THR A 249 7.34 -0.43 19.71
N PHE A 250 7.59 -1.50 18.95
CA PHE A 250 6.77 -2.71 19.02
C PHE A 250 6.77 -3.33 20.44
N LYS A 251 7.88 -3.20 21.17
CA LYS A 251 7.95 -3.61 22.59
C LYS A 251 7.00 -2.78 23.47
N ASP A 252 6.92 -1.47 23.23
CA ASP A 252 6.00 -0.60 23.98
C ASP A 252 4.55 -0.97 23.67
N GLN A 253 4.22 -1.24 22.41
CA GLN A 253 2.89 -1.71 21.98
C GLN A 253 2.50 -3.04 22.65
N ILE A 254 3.44 -4.00 22.75
CA ILE A 254 3.21 -5.24 23.50
C ILE A 254 3.01 -4.95 25.00
N SER A 255 3.82 -4.07 25.57
CA SER A 255 3.80 -3.78 27.01
C SER A 255 2.50 -3.06 27.42
N SER A 256 2.01 -2.14 26.59
CA SER A 256 0.74 -1.45 26.82
C SER A 256 -0.45 -2.40 26.77
N VAL A 257 -0.50 -3.31 25.79
CA VAL A 257 -1.55 -4.33 25.69
C VAL A 257 -1.47 -5.32 26.86
N LYS A 258 -0.27 -5.76 27.25
CA LYS A 258 -0.09 -6.64 28.41
C LYS A 258 -0.55 -5.99 29.70
N TRP A 259 -0.24 -4.70 29.90
CA TRP A 259 -0.70 -3.97 31.08
C TRP A 259 -2.24 -3.98 31.18
N VAL A 260 -2.95 -3.74 30.08
CA VAL A 260 -4.42 -3.82 30.05
C VAL A 260 -4.90 -5.23 30.40
N LEU A 261 -4.31 -6.27 29.80
CA LEU A 261 -4.71 -7.67 30.02
C LEU A 261 -4.44 -8.14 31.46
N ASP A 262 -3.31 -7.73 32.03
CA ASP A 262 -2.89 -8.07 33.39
C ASP A 262 -3.75 -7.32 34.42
N ASP A 263 -4.07 -6.05 34.16
CA ASP A 263 -4.91 -5.22 35.03
C ASP A 263 -6.38 -5.64 35.01
N ALA A 264 -6.94 -5.90 33.83
CA ALA A 264 -8.31 -6.38 33.69
C ALA A 264 -8.52 -7.77 34.34
N ARG A 265 -7.45 -8.56 34.46
CA ARG A 265 -7.47 -9.94 34.96
C ARG A 265 -8.54 -10.76 34.23
N ASP A 266 -9.57 -11.21 34.92
CA ASP A 266 -10.67 -12.00 34.36
C ASP A 266 -11.97 -11.18 34.23
N ASN A 267 -11.91 -9.88 34.55
CA ASN A 267 -13.05 -8.99 34.42
C ASN A 267 -13.29 -8.64 32.95
N PRO A 268 -14.55 -8.58 32.50
CA PRO A 268 -14.86 -8.05 31.18
C PRO A 268 -14.40 -6.59 31.07
N PHE A 269 -13.76 -6.24 29.96
CA PHE A 269 -13.24 -4.90 29.73
C PHE A 269 -13.48 -4.45 28.29
N SER A 270 -13.52 -3.14 28.09
CA SER A 270 -13.62 -2.50 26.78
C SER A 270 -12.34 -1.72 26.52
N VAL A 271 -11.94 -1.63 25.26
CA VAL A 271 -10.76 -0.87 24.84
C VAL A 271 -11.16 0.09 23.74
N ASP A 272 -10.67 1.32 23.82
CA ASP A 272 -10.73 2.29 22.73
C ASP A 272 -9.31 2.78 22.44
N VAL A 273 -8.89 2.66 21.18
CA VAL A 273 -7.52 2.91 20.76
C VAL A 273 -7.49 4.05 19.75
N TRP A 274 -6.62 5.03 20.01
CA TRP A 274 -6.32 6.11 19.08
C TRP A 274 -4.90 5.98 18.53
N VAL A 275 -4.78 5.95 17.20
CA VAL A 275 -3.51 5.96 16.46
C VAL A 275 -3.64 6.85 15.22
N ALA A 276 -2.53 7.32 14.66
CA ALA A 276 -2.52 8.11 13.43
C ALA A 276 -1.93 7.29 12.27
N PRO A 277 -2.65 7.09 11.14
CA PRO A 277 -4.07 7.38 10.90
C PRO A 277 -4.98 6.50 11.76
N ILE A 278 -6.23 6.94 12.04
CA ILE A 278 -7.20 6.32 12.99
C ILE A 278 -7.68 4.94 12.50
N ILE A 279 -6.78 3.96 12.51
CA ILE A 279 -6.98 2.58 12.08
C ILE A 279 -6.24 1.69 13.10
N PRO A 280 -6.88 1.32 14.24
CA PRO A 280 -6.24 0.62 15.34
C PRO A 280 -6.06 -0.89 15.13
N HIS A 281 -6.15 -1.40 13.89
CA HIS A 281 -6.10 -2.83 13.59
C HIS A 281 -4.85 -3.55 14.13
N ALA A 282 -3.73 -2.84 14.26
CA ALA A 282 -2.54 -3.38 14.89
C ALA A 282 -2.80 -3.78 16.36
N TYR A 283 -3.50 -2.94 17.12
CA TYR A 283 -3.86 -3.22 18.51
C TYR A 283 -4.96 -4.28 18.62
N ASP A 284 -5.96 -4.28 17.72
CA ASP A 284 -6.96 -5.35 17.66
C ASP A 284 -6.29 -6.73 17.55
N TYR A 285 -5.28 -6.83 16.67
CA TYR A 285 -4.50 -8.04 16.50
C TYR A 285 -3.64 -8.36 17.74
N LEU A 286 -3.02 -7.35 18.38
CA LEU A 286 -2.25 -7.57 19.60
C LEU A 286 -3.11 -8.08 20.75
N PHE A 287 -4.31 -7.55 20.95
CA PHE A 287 -5.25 -8.06 21.95
C PHE A 287 -5.70 -9.49 21.62
N LEU A 288 -5.95 -9.78 20.33
CA LEU A 288 -6.29 -11.14 19.89
C LEU A 288 -5.14 -12.13 20.12
N TRP A 289 -3.90 -11.72 19.83
CA TRP A 289 -2.72 -12.56 19.92
C TRP A 289 -2.27 -12.79 21.37
N LEU A 290 -2.20 -11.71 22.17
CA LEU A 290 -1.68 -11.76 23.54
C LEU A 290 -2.74 -12.17 24.57
N GLY A 291 -4.03 -11.88 24.29
CA GLY A 291 -5.12 -12.16 25.21
C GLY A 291 -5.54 -13.63 25.24
N GLU A 292 -5.24 -14.41 24.19
CA GLU A 292 -5.72 -15.78 23.96
C GLU A 292 -7.25 -15.92 24.11
N THR A 293 -7.73 -16.07 25.35
CA THR A 293 -9.15 -16.14 25.75
C THR A 293 -9.72 -14.80 26.26
N LYS A 294 -8.87 -13.88 26.72
CA LYS A 294 -9.24 -12.56 27.24
C LYS A 294 -9.35 -11.57 26.10
N ARG A 295 -10.57 -11.18 25.76
CA ARG A 295 -10.85 -10.29 24.64
C ARG A 295 -11.60 -9.04 25.10
N PRO A 296 -11.26 -7.86 24.58
CA PRO A 296 -12.10 -6.68 24.74
C PRO A 296 -13.52 -7.00 24.27
N ILE A 297 -14.51 -6.71 25.11
CA ILE A 297 -15.92 -6.74 24.72
C ILE A 297 -16.42 -5.30 24.59
N LYS A 298 -17.45 -5.11 23.76
CA LYS A 298 -18.12 -3.82 23.69
C LYS A 298 -18.85 -3.56 25.02
N ASP A 299 -18.84 -2.30 25.44
CA ASP A 299 -19.67 -1.79 26.52
C ASP A 299 -19.43 -2.37 27.93
N ALA A 300 -18.27 -2.95 28.22
CA ALA A 300 -17.90 -3.30 29.59
C ALA A 300 -17.82 -2.07 30.51
N ASP A 301 -18.02 -2.27 31.81
CA ASP A 301 -17.93 -1.21 32.82
C ASP A 301 -16.51 -0.60 32.90
N SER A 302 -15.49 -1.45 32.80
CA SER A 302 -14.09 -1.03 32.69
C SER A 302 -13.76 -0.61 31.26
N LEU A 303 -13.30 0.63 31.09
CA LEU A 303 -12.84 1.18 29.82
C LEU A 303 -11.34 1.45 29.89
N TYR A 304 -10.59 0.87 28.97
CA TYR A 304 -9.19 1.18 28.76
C TYR A 304 -9.05 2.05 27.51
N THR A 305 -8.40 3.19 27.64
CA THR A 305 -8.06 4.02 26.48
C THR A 305 -6.57 3.96 26.23
N LEU A 306 -6.19 3.74 24.97
CA LEU A 306 -4.80 3.54 24.56
C LEU A 306 -4.51 4.49 23.41
N TYR A 307 -3.48 5.33 23.52
CA TYR A 307 -3.15 6.25 22.44
C TYR A 307 -1.65 6.45 22.27
N GLU A 308 -1.24 6.48 21.01
CA GLU A 308 0.11 6.87 20.61
C GLU A 308 0.23 8.40 20.69
N GLU A 309 1.36 8.91 21.15
CA GLU A 309 1.69 10.32 21.27
C GLU A 309 2.63 10.74 20.14
N PRO A 310 2.12 11.16 18.97
CA PRO A 310 2.97 11.54 17.85
C PRO A 310 3.42 13.02 17.96
N GLY A 311 3.28 13.63 19.14
CA GLY A 311 3.36 15.08 19.38
C GLY A 311 2.04 15.82 19.14
N ASN A 312 2.08 17.16 19.16
CA ASN A 312 0.90 18.05 19.08
C ASN A 312 0.33 18.24 17.65
N LEU A 313 0.59 17.31 16.73
CA LEU A 313 0.31 17.49 15.29
C LEU A 313 -1.09 17.01 14.84
N TYR A 314 -1.88 16.43 15.74
CA TYR A 314 -3.16 15.77 15.40
C TYR A 314 -4.33 16.27 16.27
N PRO A 315 -5.05 17.33 15.83
CA PRO A 315 -6.22 17.86 16.54
C PRO A 315 -7.30 16.80 16.83
N GLU A 316 -7.42 15.79 15.98
CA GLU A 316 -8.37 14.69 16.09
C GLU A 316 -8.14 13.87 17.37
N ARG A 317 -6.89 13.71 17.81
CA ARG A 317 -6.57 13.08 19.10
C ARG A 317 -7.19 13.84 20.26
N ASN A 318 -7.05 15.17 20.24
CA ASN A 318 -7.55 16.00 21.33
C ASN A 318 -9.08 16.00 21.35
N ALA A 319 -9.72 15.94 20.18
CA ALA A 319 -11.17 15.76 20.07
C ALA A 319 -11.61 14.39 20.64
N TRP A 320 -10.90 13.32 20.29
CA TRP A 320 -11.15 11.97 20.84
C TRP A 320 -10.94 11.93 22.36
N LEU A 321 -9.83 12.47 22.88
CA LEU A 321 -9.57 12.56 24.33
C LEU A 321 -10.66 13.37 25.05
N SER A 322 -11.08 14.49 24.46
CA SER A 322 -12.17 15.32 25.01
C SER A 322 -13.50 14.56 25.05
N GLN A 323 -13.78 13.70 24.07
CA GLN A 323 -14.93 12.81 24.11
C GLN A 323 -14.78 11.77 25.23
N LYS A 324 -13.62 11.12 25.35
CA LYS A 324 -13.37 10.13 26.40
C LYS A 324 -13.42 10.70 27.81
N ASN A 325 -13.02 11.95 27.99
CA ASN A 325 -13.15 12.69 29.26
C ASN A 325 -14.61 12.91 29.67
N LYS A 326 -15.58 12.85 28.73
CA LYS A 326 -17.01 12.89 29.04
C LYS A 326 -17.60 11.50 29.32
N GLU A 327 -16.98 10.45 28.79
CA GLU A 327 -17.45 9.06 28.94
C GLU A 327 -16.96 8.42 30.24
N GLY A 328 -15.84 8.87 30.80
CA GLY A 328 -15.34 8.35 32.07
C GLY A 328 -14.15 9.09 32.66
N ILE A 329 -13.97 8.85 33.95
CA ILE A 329 -12.91 9.45 34.78
C ILE A 329 -11.68 8.54 34.73
N VAL A 330 -10.50 9.13 34.50
CA VAL A 330 -9.22 8.41 34.54
C VAL A 330 -8.91 8.03 35.99
N GLU A 331 -8.77 6.74 36.26
CA GLU A 331 -8.38 6.22 37.57
C GLU A 331 -6.87 6.03 37.67
N GLU A 332 -6.28 5.54 36.58
CA GLU A 332 -4.87 5.21 36.50
C GLU A 332 -4.37 5.47 35.08
N GLU A 333 -3.17 6.03 34.98
CA GLU A 333 -2.49 6.32 33.72
C GLU A 333 -1.07 5.79 33.79
N VAL A 334 -0.67 5.04 32.77
CA VAL A 334 0.68 4.50 32.61
C VAL A 334 1.19 4.83 31.23
N GLN A 335 2.44 5.29 31.17
CA GLN A 335 3.10 5.65 29.92
C GLN A 335 4.20 4.65 29.57
N PHE A 336 4.11 4.08 28.37
CA PHE A 336 5.12 3.21 27.75
C PHE A 336 5.79 3.95 26.59
N SER A 337 6.85 4.69 26.91
CA SER A 337 7.52 5.58 25.94
C SER A 337 6.52 6.60 25.38
N GLY A 338 6.20 6.60 24.09
CA GLY A 338 5.18 7.47 23.50
C GLY A 338 3.81 6.81 23.37
N ILE A 339 3.47 5.83 24.21
CA ILE A 339 2.12 5.25 24.28
C ILE A 339 1.56 5.47 25.68
N THR A 340 0.41 6.12 25.77
CA THR A 340 -0.27 6.33 27.03
C THR A 340 -1.48 5.40 27.13
N VAL A 341 -1.61 4.73 28.27
CA VAL A 341 -2.68 3.80 28.58
C VAL A 341 -3.38 4.30 29.83
N GLN A 342 -4.70 4.40 29.78
CA GLN A 342 -5.52 4.85 30.91
C GLN A 342 -6.56 3.78 31.24
N ARG A 343 -6.70 3.44 32.51
CA ARG A 343 -7.92 2.80 33.03
C ARG A 343 -8.92 3.88 33.39
N ARG A 344 -10.16 3.71 32.94
CA ARG A 344 -11.25 4.66 33.16
C ARG A 344 -12.46 3.94 33.70
N THR A 345 -13.12 4.58 34.67
CA THR A 345 -14.45 4.19 35.12
C THR A 345 -15.48 5.05 34.41
N LYS A 346 -16.44 4.40 33.74
CA LYS A 346 -17.48 5.10 32.98
C LYS A 346 -18.36 5.92 33.91
N THR A 347 -18.60 7.17 33.54
CA THR A 347 -19.61 8.00 34.17
C THR A 347 -20.97 7.63 33.58
N ARG A 348 -21.88 7.15 34.43
CA ARG A 348 -23.26 6.83 34.03
C ARG A 348 -24.05 8.06 33.63
#